data_AF-A0A158JH69-F1
#
_entry.id   AF-A0A158JH69-F1
#
_cell.length_a   1.000
_cell.length_b   1.000
_cell.length_c   1.000
_cell.angle_alpha   90.00
_cell.angle_beta   90.00
_cell.angle_gamma   90.00
#
_symmetry.space_group_name_H-M   'P 1'
#
loop_
_entity.id
_entity.type
_entity.pdbx_description
1 polymer ?
#
loop_
_entity_poly.entity_id
_entity_poly.type
_entity_poly.pdbx_seq_one_letter_code
_entity_poly.pdbx_strand_id
1 'polypeptide(L)'
;MSRRKPDFQELDVTAWPDVAYTELDKEEVHAFQVRMQAIERYARGECVKDIEQATGVNRRQLYRWLERGLSLHPDGRPYGFRALIKHVRIGGYVRVSPVTVRGERGSRGTVGALSQLFERHPTLAAWLLLQVRQRRVLLQQLNTDGRLRTRLRGLRSLHDEFLRQCRMVGLTAADYPFNTAGHAIRSLSQRLKAEMLRGFGTAARSAGASHLKGLPRTEGTKSPAATRPYQVVEFDGHRLDIRLKVVVRDPLGFEHEFEMERVWLLVIIDVCTRAVLGFHIVLASEYCRYDVIKTIEKALEPHRPKAFNIAGLGYGPQDGRTKR
;
A
#
# COMPACT_ATOMS: atom_id res chain seq x y z
N MET A 1 30.45 28.56 5.82
CA MET A 1 30.15 27.15 5.50
C MET A 1 29.01 26.65 6.36
N SER A 2 27.90 26.23 5.75
CA SER A 2 26.70 25.76 6.46
C SER A 2 26.98 24.40 7.11
N ARG A 3 27.01 24.32 8.44
CA ARG A 3 27.02 23.05 9.19
C ARG A 3 25.70 22.31 8.95
N ARG A 4 25.65 21.50 7.90
CA ARG A 4 24.56 20.55 7.63
C ARG A 4 24.67 19.37 8.60
N LYS A 5 23.56 18.80 9.06
CA LYS A 5 23.59 17.50 9.77
C LYS A 5 24.23 16.45 8.82
N PRO A 6 25.03 15.50 9.33
CA PRO A 6 25.70 14.47 8.51
C PRO A 6 24.72 13.77 7.56
N ASP A 7 23.55 13.38 8.06
CA ASP A 7 22.48 12.69 7.32
C ASP A 7 21.95 13.47 6.10
N PHE A 8 22.22 14.78 6.02
CA PHE A 8 21.79 15.66 4.93
C PHE A 8 22.94 16.10 4.01
N GLN A 9 24.17 15.67 4.28
CA GLN A 9 25.34 16.00 3.45
C GLN A 9 25.42 15.10 2.20
N GLU A 10 24.95 13.85 2.30
CA GLU A 10 24.92 12.86 1.20
C GLU A 10 23.52 12.70 0.59
N LEU A 11 22.68 13.75 0.65
CA LEU A 11 21.30 13.68 0.19
C LEU A 11 21.20 13.56 -1.34
N ASP A 12 21.02 12.33 -1.83
CA ASP A 12 20.64 12.07 -3.22
C ASP A 12 19.13 11.93 -3.36
N VAL A 13 18.49 13.00 -3.84
CA VAL A 13 17.04 13.03 -4.09
C VAL A 13 16.67 12.43 -5.46
N THR A 14 17.64 12.13 -6.33
CA THR A 14 17.35 11.57 -7.66
C THR A 14 16.86 10.12 -7.58
N ALA A 15 17.30 9.40 -6.54
CA ALA A 15 16.85 8.05 -6.23
C ALA A 15 15.55 8.01 -5.39
N TRP A 16 14.97 9.17 -5.04
CA TRP A 16 13.76 9.20 -4.23
C TRP A 16 12.54 8.74 -5.02
N PRO A 17 11.72 7.84 -4.46
CA PRO A 17 10.48 7.46 -5.12
C PRO A 17 9.56 8.66 -5.31
N ASP A 18 9.06 8.79 -6.54
CA ASP A 18 8.13 9.85 -6.93
C ASP A 18 6.67 9.47 -6.64
N VAL A 19 5.76 10.40 -6.90
CA VAL A 19 4.32 10.31 -6.71
C VAL A 19 3.63 10.78 -8.00
N ALA A 20 2.56 10.11 -8.43
CA ALA A 20 1.67 10.62 -9.49
C ALA A 20 0.81 11.79 -8.98
N TYR A 21 1.46 12.88 -8.57
CA TYR A 21 0.80 14.01 -7.91
C TYR A 21 -0.15 14.76 -8.86
N THR A 22 -0.06 14.55 -10.18
CA THR A 22 -0.94 15.14 -11.19
C THR A 22 -2.41 14.71 -11.09
N GLU A 23 -2.69 13.63 -10.36
CA GLU A 23 -4.06 13.17 -10.09
C GLU A 23 -4.69 13.85 -8.86
N LEU A 24 -3.95 14.70 -8.16
CA LEU A 24 -4.45 15.45 -7.01
C LEU A 24 -5.22 16.71 -7.45
N ASP A 25 -5.99 17.27 -6.51
CA ASP A 25 -6.65 18.55 -6.71
C ASP A 25 -5.62 19.67 -6.95
N LYS A 26 -5.96 20.69 -7.74
CA LYS A 26 -5.03 21.76 -8.16
C LYS A 26 -4.26 22.41 -7.01
N GLU A 27 -4.92 22.63 -5.87
CA GLU A 27 -4.28 23.18 -4.67
C GLU A 27 -3.25 22.22 -4.06
N GLU A 28 -3.56 20.92 -4.05
CA GLU A 28 -2.66 19.90 -3.53
C GLU A 28 -1.48 19.66 -4.46
N VAL A 29 -1.69 19.71 -5.79
CA VAL A 29 -0.63 19.72 -6.81
C VAL A 29 0.34 20.85 -6.55
N HIS A 30 -0.16 22.08 -6.45
CA HIS A 30 0.69 23.26 -6.24
C HIS A 30 1.47 23.16 -4.92
N ALA A 31 0.79 22.78 -3.83
CA ALA A 31 1.43 22.61 -2.54
C ALA A 31 2.50 21.50 -2.57
N PHE A 32 2.28 20.40 -3.31
CA PHE A 32 3.26 19.34 -3.49
C PHE A 32 4.48 19.81 -4.28
N GLN A 33 4.28 20.53 -5.39
CA GLN A 33 5.35 21.06 -6.22
C GLN A 33 6.25 22.03 -5.43
N VAL A 34 5.66 22.93 -4.63
CA VAL A 34 6.42 23.84 -3.76
C VAL A 34 7.29 23.07 -2.76
N ARG A 35 6.73 22.00 -2.16
CA ARG A 35 7.47 21.13 -1.22
C ARG A 35 8.64 20.41 -1.90
N MET A 36 8.39 19.86 -3.09
CA MET A 36 9.37 19.14 -3.89
C MET A 36 10.51 20.08 -4.30
N GLN A 37 10.17 21.26 -4.83
CA GLN A 37 11.15 22.27 -5.22
C GLN A 37 12.04 22.70 -4.05
N ALA A 38 11.49 22.89 -2.85
CA ALA A 38 12.27 23.25 -1.68
C ALA A 38 13.32 22.19 -1.31
N ILE A 39 12.97 20.90 -1.44
CA ILE A 39 13.89 19.78 -1.18
C ILE A 39 14.97 19.67 -2.26
N GLU A 40 14.60 19.80 -3.53
CA GLU A 40 15.56 19.77 -4.63
C GLU A 40 16.58 20.90 -4.54
N ARG A 41 16.13 22.14 -4.27
CA ARG A 41 17.02 23.29 -4.06
C ARG A 41 17.99 23.04 -2.90
N TYR A 42 17.50 22.45 -1.81
CA TYR A 42 18.35 22.07 -0.68
C TYR A 42 19.41 21.03 -1.08
N ALA A 43 19.01 19.99 -1.83
CA ALA A 43 19.89 18.95 -2.34
C ALA A 43 20.99 19.52 -3.27
N ARG A 44 20.65 20.50 -4.12
CA ARG A 44 21.60 21.21 -5.00
C ARG A 44 22.63 22.07 -4.27
N GLY A 45 22.51 22.28 -2.96
CA GLY A 45 23.47 23.08 -2.20
C GLY A 45 22.97 24.46 -1.76
N GLU A 46 21.79 24.89 -2.19
CA GLU A 46 21.29 26.25 -1.93
C GLU A 46 21.16 26.54 -0.42
N CYS A 47 21.32 27.81 -0.05
CA CYS A 47 21.22 28.20 1.34
C CYS A 47 19.74 28.23 1.76
N VAL A 48 19.45 27.82 3.00
CA VAL A 48 18.05 27.70 3.48
C VAL A 48 17.31 29.04 3.44
N LYS A 49 18.02 30.16 3.59
CA LYS A 49 17.44 31.50 3.51
C LYS A 49 16.93 31.79 2.10
N ASP A 50 17.70 31.45 1.07
CA ASP A 50 17.32 31.66 -0.33
C ASP A 50 16.17 30.73 -0.71
N ILE A 51 16.16 29.49 -0.21
CA ILE A 51 15.06 28.55 -0.40
C ILE A 51 13.77 29.09 0.23
N GLU A 52 13.84 29.63 1.44
CA GLU A 52 12.68 30.21 2.13
C GLU A 52 12.14 31.43 1.38
N GLN A 53 13.02 32.28 0.82
CA GLN A 53 12.61 33.41 -0.03
C GLN A 53 11.98 32.95 -1.35
N ALA A 54 12.52 31.93 -2.00
CA ALA A 54 12.05 31.47 -3.31
C ALA A 54 10.76 30.64 -3.24
N THR A 55 10.56 29.87 -2.17
CA THR A 55 9.47 28.89 -2.05
C THR A 55 8.43 29.23 -0.98
N GLY A 56 8.71 30.19 -0.10
CA GLY A 56 7.88 30.49 1.07
C GLY A 56 7.89 29.39 2.15
N VAL A 57 8.67 28.33 1.96
CA VAL A 57 8.79 27.21 2.91
C VAL A 57 9.75 27.59 4.02
N ASN A 58 9.24 27.62 5.25
CA ASN A 58 10.09 27.90 6.38
C ASN A 58 11.11 26.77 6.66
N ARG A 59 12.22 27.16 7.29
CA ARG A 59 13.30 26.24 7.68
C ARG A 59 12.81 24.99 8.43
N ARG A 60 11.85 25.13 9.35
CA ARG A 60 11.37 24.02 10.18
C ARG A 60 10.62 22.96 9.35
N GLN A 61 9.79 23.38 8.40
CA GLN A 61 9.07 22.48 7.52
C GLN A 61 10.02 21.78 6.54
N LEU A 62 11.00 22.50 5.99
CA LEU A 62 12.02 21.91 5.12
C LEU A 62 12.74 20.74 5.82
N TYR A 63 13.31 20.97 7.00
CA TYR A 63 13.99 19.91 7.76
C TYR A 63 13.03 18.77 8.14
N ARG A 64 11.79 19.09 8.52
CA ARG A 64 10.78 18.07 8.79
C ARG A 64 10.53 17.19 7.57
N TRP A 65 10.45 17.74 6.36
CA TRP A 65 10.23 16.95 5.16
C TRP A 65 11.46 16.13 4.75
N LEU A 66 12.67 16.64 4.97
CA LEU A 66 13.91 15.87 4.76
C LEU A 66 13.97 14.65 5.67
N GLU A 67 13.75 14.81 6.99
CA GLU A 67 13.72 13.70 7.96
C GLU A 67 12.64 12.67 7.60
N ARG A 68 11.48 13.16 7.17
CA ARG A 68 10.36 12.34 6.71
C ARG A 68 10.70 11.57 5.43
N GLY A 69 11.33 12.20 4.44
CA GLY A 69 11.70 11.57 3.17
C GLY A 69 12.75 10.47 3.34
N LEU A 70 13.71 10.66 4.25
CA LEU A 70 14.75 9.66 4.56
C LEU A 70 14.24 8.47 5.38
N SER A 71 13.05 8.57 5.98
CA SER A 71 12.47 7.47 6.75
C SER A 71 12.20 6.26 5.85
N LEU A 72 12.39 5.05 6.38
CA LEU A 72 12.16 3.81 5.63
C LEU A 72 10.66 3.55 5.45
N HIS A 73 10.23 3.34 4.21
CA HIS A 73 8.88 2.93 3.85
C HIS A 73 8.75 1.39 3.95
N PRO A 74 7.55 0.83 4.22
CA PRO A 74 7.35 -0.63 4.31
C PRO A 74 7.74 -1.45 3.08
N ASP A 75 7.89 -0.83 1.91
CA ASP A 75 8.40 -1.47 0.67
C ASP A 75 9.94 -1.56 0.64
N GLY A 76 10.63 -1.09 1.69
CA GLY A 76 12.07 -1.13 1.84
C GLY A 76 12.82 0.04 1.20
N ARG A 77 12.13 0.97 0.52
CA ARG A 77 12.72 2.21 -0.02
C ARG A 77 12.56 3.37 0.97
N PRO A 78 13.31 4.47 0.85
CA PRO A 78 12.94 5.70 1.56
C PRO A 78 11.54 6.15 1.16
N TYR A 79 10.82 6.83 2.06
CA TYR A 79 9.55 7.47 1.71
C TYR A 79 9.73 8.46 0.56
N GLY A 80 10.87 9.14 0.48
CA GLY A 80 11.18 10.09 -0.59
C GLY A 80 10.12 11.17 -0.72
N PHE A 81 9.70 11.48 -1.95
CA PHE A 81 8.67 12.49 -2.20
C PHE A 81 7.27 12.07 -1.73
N ARG A 82 7.02 10.77 -1.52
CA ARG A 82 5.76 10.27 -0.92
C ARG A 82 5.50 10.86 0.46
N ALA A 83 6.56 11.25 1.18
CA ALA A 83 6.47 11.91 2.48
C ALA A 83 5.77 13.28 2.45
N LEU A 84 5.73 13.93 1.28
CA LEU A 84 5.22 15.29 1.07
C LEU A 84 3.71 15.34 0.83
N ILE A 85 3.08 14.20 0.55
CA ILE A 85 1.64 14.10 0.40
C ILE A 85 0.96 14.43 1.74
N LYS A 86 -0.12 15.21 1.67
CA LYS A 86 -0.90 15.62 2.84
C LYS A 86 -1.43 14.39 3.57
N HIS A 87 -1.43 14.43 4.90
CA HIS A 87 -1.93 13.36 5.78
C HIS A 87 -1.20 12.00 5.70
N VAL A 88 -0.14 11.86 4.89
CA VAL A 88 0.68 10.65 4.91
C VAL A 88 1.36 10.50 6.27
N ARG A 89 1.13 9.34 6.88
CA ARG A 89 1.77 8.93 8.14
C ARG A 89 3.00 8.12 7.81
N ILE A 90 4.12 8.53 8.40
CA ILE A 90 5.44 7.90 8.18
C ILE A 90 5.77 6.96 9.33
N GLY A 91 5.47 7.40 10.56
CA GLY A 91 5.45 6.54 11.73
C GLY A 91 4.02 6.23 12.17
N GLY A 92 3.83 5.07 12.82
CA GLY A 92 2.64 4.79 13.61
C GLY A 92 2.52 5.77 14.77
N TYR A 93 1.31 6.04 15.23
CA TYR A 93 1.09 6.85 16.43
C TYR A 93 1.60 6.08 17.66
N VAL A 94 2.65 6.60 18.30
CA VAL A 94 3.17 6.09 19.58
C VAL A 94 2.70 7.00 20.70
N ARG A 95 1.99 6.43 21.67
CA ARG A 95 1.48 7.18 22.81
C ARG A 95 2.52 7.18 23.93
N VAL A 96 3.09 8.34 24.22
CA VAL A 96 3.98 8.55 25.37
C VAL A 96 3.25 9.02 26.63
N SER A 97 2.13 9.72 26.50
CA SER A 97 1.36 10.19 27.65
C SER A 97 0.58 9.07 28.34
N PRO A 98 0.35 9.15 29.66
CA PRO A 98 -0.48 8.18 30.37
C PRO A 98 -1.93 8.22 29.86
N VAL A 99 -2.66 7.12 30.04
CA VAL A 99 -4.07 7.03 29.66
C VAL A 99 -4.93 7.78 30.67
N THR A 100 -5.24 9.04 30.37
CA THR A 100 -6.22 9.82 31.13
C THR A 100 -7.53 9.87 30.37
N VAL A 101 -8.52 9.14 30.88
CA VAL A 101 -9.87 9.10 30.32
C VAL A 101 -10.59 10.41 30.63
N ARG A 102 -11.19 11.05 29.62
CA ARG A 102 -11.93 12.31 29.78
C ARG A 102 -13.28 12.27 29.05
N GLY A 103 -14.21 13.11 29.51
CA GLY A 103 -15.53 13.31 28.90
C GLY A 103 -16.58 12.29 29.32
N GLU A 104 -17.84 12.57 29.00
CA GLU A 104 -18.97 11.68 29.29
C GLU A 104 -18.72 10.28 28.72
N ARG A 105 -18.91 9.27 29.57
CA ARG A 105 -18.69 7.84 29.29
C ARG A 105 -17.24 7.44 28.95
N GLY A 106 -16.26 8.29 29.25
CA GLY A 106 -14.85 7.97 29.04
C GLY A 106 -14.44 7.82 27.58
N SER A 107 -15.02 8.65 26.72
CA SER A 107 -14.89 8.57 25.25
C SER A 107 -13.68 9.32 24.68
N ARG A 108 -13.00 10.17 25.47
CA ARG A 108 -11.86 10.99 25.00
C ARG A 108 -10.58 10.64 25.77
N GLY A 109 -9.44 10.98 25.15
CA GLY A 109 -8.12 10.82 25.78
C GLY A 109 -7.55 9.40 25.72
N THR A 110 -8.14 8.48 24.96
CA THR A 110 -7.74 7.05 24.88
C THR A 110 -7.13 6.64 23.54
N VAL A 111 -6.85 7.59 22.64
CA VAL A 111 -6.18 7.32 21.36
C VAL A 111 -4.82 6.65 21.62
N GLY A 112 -4.57 5.51 20.97
CA GLY A 112 -3.34 4.72 21.16
C GLY A 112 -3.22 3.99 22.50
N ALA A 113 -4.22 4.03 23.38
CA ALA A 113 -4.18 3.35 24.69
C ALA A 113 -4.01 1.83 24.56
N LEU A 114 -4.69 1.20 23.58
CA LEU A 114 -4.54 -0.24 23.35
C LEU A 114 -3.14 -0.62 22.88
N SER A 115 -2.53 0.19 22.01
CA SER A 115 -1.14 -0.04 21.57
C SER A 115 -0.18 0.09 22.75
N GLN A 116 -0.32 1.15 23.55
CA GLN A 116 0.47 1.35 24.76
C GLN A 116 0.29 0.21 25.78
N LEU A 117 -0.92 -0.34 25.91
CA LEU A 117 -1.19 -1.50 26.75
C LEU A 117 -0.40 -2.73 26.30
N PHE A 118 -0.41 -3.02 24.99
CA PHE A 118 0.34 -4.15 24.43
C PHE A 118 1.85 -3.97 24.47
N GLU A 119 2.34 -2.73 24.40
CA GLU A 119 3.77 -2.42 24.60
C GLU A 119 4.19 -2.66 26.05
N ARG A 120 3.37 -2.27 27.03
CA ARG A 120 3.63 -2.50 28.47
C ARG A 120 3.46 -3.96 28.88
N HIS A 121 2.54 -4.68 28.24
CA HIS A 121 2.27 -6.09 28.52
C HIS A 121 2.37 -6.92 27.21
N PRO A 122 3.59 -7.24 26.74
CA PRO A 122 3.79 -8.00 25.51
C PRO A 122 3.12 -9.39 25.51
N THR A 123 2.89 -9.96 26.70
CA THR A 123 2.16 -11.22 26.89
C THR A 123 0.72 -11.14 26.36
N LEU A 124 0.02 -10.01 26.56
CA LEU A 124 -1.32 -9.79 26.02
C LEU A 124 -1.31 -9.69 24.49
N ALA A 125 -0.27 -9.06 23.93
CA ALA A 125 -0.09 -8.94 22.49
C ALA A 125 0.14 -10.33 21.85
N ALA A 126 1.03 -11.12 22.46
CA ALA A 126 1.31 -12.50 22.03
C ALA A 126 0.07 -13.38 22.14
N TRP A 127 -0.68 -13.28 23.24
CA TRP A 127 -1.96 -13.97 23.43
C TRP A 127 -2.95 -13.63 22.32
N LEU A 128 -3.11 -12.36 21.95
CA LEU A 128 -4.02 -11.93 20.88
C LEU A 128 -3.64 -12.56 19.54
N LEU A 129 -2.35 -12.56 19.19
CA LEU A 129 -1.85 -13.18 17.96
C LEU A 129 -2.09 -14.69 17.96
N LEU A 130 -1.96 -15.35 19.11
CA LEU A 130 -2.28 -16.77 19.25
C LEU A 130 -3.77 -17.04 18.97
N GLN A 131 -4.68 -16.19 19.47
CA GLN A 131 -6.12 -16.33 19.20
C GLN A 131 -6.44 -16.22 17.70
N VAL A 132 -5.77 -15.32 16.98
CA VAL A 132 -5.90 -15.18 15.52
C VAL A 132 -5.37 -16.44 14.81
N ARG A 133 -4.20 -16.95 15.21
CA ARG A 133 -3.61 -18.17 14.63
C ARG A 133 -4.48 -19.41 14.86
N GLN A 134 -5.08 -19.53 16.05
CA GLN A 134 -5.99 -20.62 16.41
C GLN A 134 -7.40 -20.46 15.83
N ARG A 135 -7.66 -19.43 15.02
CA ARG A 135 -8.96 -19.18 14.36
C ARG A 135 -10.12 -19.03 15.35
N ARG A 136 -9.86 -18.56 16.57
CA ARG A 136 -10.89 -18.29 17.60
C ARG A 136 -11.78 -17.11 17.23
N VAL A 137 -11.29 -16.25 16.34
CA VAL A 137 -12.02 -15.17 15.69
C VAL A 137 -11.83 -15.29 14.18
N LEU A 138 -12.89 -15.01 13.41
CA LEU A 138 -12.89 -15.08 11.95
C LEU A 138 -13.39 -13.77 11.35
N LEU A 139 -12.82 -13.38 10.21
CA LEU A 139 -13.24 -12.22 9.45
C LEU A 139 -14.27 -12.64 8.40
N GLN A 140 -15.51 -12.22 8.58
CA GLN A 140 -16.61 -12.49 7.65
C GLN A 140 -16.90 -11.25 6.80
N GLN A 141 -17.08 -11.47 5.49
CA GLN A 141 -17.55 -10.45 4.56
C GLN A 141 -19.09 -10.47 4.53
N LEU A 142 -19.73 -9.30 4.60
CA LEU A 142 -21.18 -9.18 4.80
C LEU A 142 -22.00 -8.79 3.55
N ASN A 143 -21.37 -8.28 2.49
CA ASN A 143 -21.87 -8.16 1.09
C ASN A 143 -20.96 -7.22 0.29
N THR A 144 -21.13 -7.21 -1.04
CA THR A 144 -20.31 -6.51 -2.03
C THR A 144 -21.10 -5.47 -2.85
N ASP A 145 -21.96 -4.70 -2.20
CA ASP A 145 -22.66 -3.55 -2.83
C ASP A 145 -21.69 -2.36 -3.01
N GLY A 146 -20.54 -2.59 -3.65
CA GLY A 146 -19.50 -1.60 -3.94
C GLY A 146 -18.60 -1.18 -2.77
N ARG A 147 -18.90 -1.59 -1.52
CA ARG A 147 -18.02 -1.34 -0.35
C ARG A 147 -17.79 -2.61 0.46
N LEU A 148 -16.53 -3.00 0.64
CA LEU A 148 -16.14 -4.15 1.47
C LEU A 148 -16.59 -3.95 2.92
N ARG A 149 -17.67 -4.63 3.33
CA ARG A 149 -18.14 -4.65 4.71
C ARG A 149 -17.68 -5.92 5.42
N THR A 150 -16.98 -5.77 6.54
CA THR A 150 -16.44 -6.90 7.32
C THR A 150 -16.94 -6.92 8.76
N ARG A 151 -17.18 -8.13 9.28
CA ARG A 151 -17.54 -8.42 10.68
C ARG A 151 -16.58 -9.45 11.27
N LEU A 152 -16.31 -9.35 12.57
CA LEU A 152 -15.58 -10.36 13.32
C LEU A 152 -16.57 -11.32 13.99
N ARG A 153 -16.54 -12.60 13.61
CA ARG A 153 -17.26 -13.67 14.30
C ARG A 153 -16.42 -14.15 15.48
N GLY A 154 -17.02 -14.27 16.67
CA GLY A 154 -16.31 -14.64 17.91
C GLY A 154 -15.69 -13.47 18.68
N LEU A 155 -15.95 -12.22 18.27
CA LEU A 155 -15.38 -11.04 18.94
C LEU A 155 -15.82 -10.92 20.41
N ARG A 156 -17.07 -11.23 20.74
CA ARG A 156 -17.60 -11.10 22.11
C ARG A 156 -16.86 -12.03 23.08
N SER A 157 -16.81 -13.33 22.76
CA SER A 157 -16.11 -14.31 23.58
C SER A 157 -14.61 -14.03 23.70
N LEU A 158 -13.96 -13.56 22.63
CA LEU A 158 -12.57 -13.14 22.68
C LEU A 158 -12.38 -11.88 23.53
N HIS A 159 -13.30 -10.93 23.46
CA HIS A 159 -13.27 -9.72 24.28
C HIS A 159 -13.42 -10.04 25.77
N ASP A 160 -14.32 -10.95 26.13
CA ASP A 160 -14.47 -11.41 27.52
C ASP A 160 -13.17 -12.06 28.02
N GLU A 161 -12.53 -12.91 27.20
CA GLU A 161 -11.22 -13.50 27.52
C GLU A 161 -10.12 -12.45 27.64
N PHE A 162 -10.10 -11.47 26.74
CA PHE A 162 -9.14 -10.37 26.79
C PHE A 162 -9.23 -9.61 28.11
N LEU A 163 -10.44 -9.36 28.62
CA LEU A 163 -10.62 -8.73 29.94
C LEU A 163 -10.14 -9.63 31.08
N ARG A 164 -10.32 -10.95 31.00
CA ARG A 164 -9.74 -11.89 31.98
C ARG A 164 -8.21 -11.83 31.97
N GLN A 165 -7.60 -11.88 30.78
CA GLN A 165 -6.15 -11.76 30.63
C GLN A 165 -5.63 -10.41 31.17
N CYS A 166 -6.36 -9.31 30.95
CA CYS A 166 -6.04 -8.01 31.53
C CYS A 166 -6.03 -8.03 33.07
N ARG A 167 -6.99 -8.73 33.70
CA ARG A 167 -6.99 -8.90 35.17
C ARG A 167 -5.81 -9.74 35.65
N MET A 168 -5.46 -10.80 34.92
CA MET A 168 -4.34 -11.69 35.29
C MET A 168 -2.98 -10.97 35.28
N VAL A 169 -2.81 -9.94 34.44
CA VAL A 169 -1.60 -9.11 34.44
C VAL A 169 -1.64 -7.96 35.46
N GLY A 170 -2.66 -7.93 36.34
CA GLY A 170 -2.75 -7.00 37.47
C GLY A 170 -3.53 -5.71 37.19
N LEU A 171 -4.22 -5.57 36.06
CA LEU A 171 -4.95 -4.33 35.74
C LEU A 171 -6.22 -4.20 36.60
N THR A 172 -6.41 -3.00 37.14
CA THR A 172 -7.52 -2.67 38.04
C THR A 172 -8.64 -1.93 37.31
N ALA A 173 -9.72 -1.59 38.03
CA ALA A 173 -10.82 -0.80 37.46
C ALA A 173 -10.39 0.62 37.05
N ALA A 174 -9.32 1.16 37.64
CA ALA A 174 -8.77 2.46 37.29
C ALA A 174 -7.95 2.43 35.99
N ASP A 175 -7.50 1.24 35.57
CA ASP A 175 -6.62 1.07 34.43
C ASP A 175 -7.39 0.85 33.13
N TYR A 176 -6.76 1.18 32.01
CA TYR A 176 -7.25 0.77 30.70
C TYR A 176 -7.10 -0.76 30.56
N PRO A 177 -8.10 -1.50 30.05
CA PRO A 177 -9.30 -1.02 29.37
C PRO A 177 -10.53 -0.75 30.27
N PHE A 178 -10.48 -1.11 31.55
CA PHE A 178 -11.61 -1.09 32.48
C PHE A 178 -12.17 0.31 32.77
N ASN A 179 -11.31 1.33 32.70
CA ASN A 179 -11.71 2.73 32.88
C ASN A 179 -12.45 3.35 31.67
N THR A 180 -12.85 2.55 30.68
CA THR A 180 -13.60 2.99 29.49
C THR A 180 -14.96 2.30 29.40
N ALA A 181 -16.02 3.01 29.00
CA ALA A 181 -17.37 2.43 28.96
C ALA A 181 -17.51 1.21 28.03
N GLY A 182 -16.68 1.13 26.99
CA GLY A 182 -16.68 0.00 26.05
C GLY A 182 -15.64 -1.08 26.37
N HIS A 183 -14.89 -0.95 27.46
CA HIS A 183 -13.78 -1.83 27.82
C HIS A 183 -12.87 -2.18 26.64
N ALA A 184 -12.50 -1.16 25.84
CA ALA A 184 -11.69 -1.30 24.62
C ALA A 184 -12.26 -2.16 23.47
N ILE A 185 -13.51 -2.64 23.51
CA ILE A 185 -14.04 -3.58 22.49
C ILE A 185 -13.88 -3.07 21.05
N ARG A 186 -14.06 -1.77 20.82
CA ARG A 186 -13.91 -1.15 19.50
C ARG A 186 -12.44 -1.11 19.05
N SER A 187 -11.54 -0.72 19.95
CA SER A 187 -10.09 -0.69 19.67
C SER A 187 -9.55 -2.09 19.44
N LEU A 188 -10.00 -3.07 20.23
CA LEU A 188 -9.64 -4.48 20.08
C LEU A 188 -10.10 -5.03 18.73
N SER A 189 -11.36 -4.76 18.35
CA SER A 189 -11.91 -5.12 17.04
C SER A 189 -11.09 -4.53 15.89
N GLN A 190 -10.73 -3.24 15.96
CA GLN A 190 -9.89 -2.60 14.95
C GLN A 190 -8.50 -3.23 14.88
N ARG A 191 -7.88 -3.53 16.02
CA ARG A 191 -6.57 -4.19 16.06
C ARG A 191 -6.62 -5.59 15.47
N LEU A 192 -7.63 -6.38 15.81
CA LEU A 192 -7.85 -7.71 15.23
C LEU A 192 -8.01 -7.65 13.71
N LYS A 193 -8.84 -6.72 13.21
CA LYS A 193 -8.97 -6.50 11.76
C LYS A 193 -7.64 -6.15 11.11
N ALA A 194 -6.87 -5.26 11.72
CA ALA A 194 -5.55 -4.87 11.21
C ALA A 194 -4.56 -6.05 11.17
N GLU A 195 -4.51 -6.90 12.20
CA GLU A 195 -3.66 -8.09 12.21
C GLU A 195 -4.10 -9.13 11.17
N MET A 196 -5.41 -9.36 11.05
CA MET A 196 -5.96 -10.29 10.06
C MET A 196 -5.67 -9.83 8.64
N LEU A 197 -5.79 -8.52 8.38
CA LEU A 197 -5.56 -7.90 7.06
C LEU A 197 -4.10 -7.49 6.80
N ARG A 198 -3.17 -7.85 7.68
CA ARG A 198 -1.77 -7.44 7.58
C ARG A 198 -1.06 -8.00 6.33
N GLY A 199 -1.49 -9.15 5.85
CA GLY A 199 -0.99 -9.75 4.61
C GLY A 199 -2.03 -10.64 3.96
N PHE A 200 -1.85 -10.94 2.67
CA PHE A 200 -2.79 -11.75 1.89
C PHE A 200 -3.01 -13.12 2.53
N GLY A 201 -1.94 -13.82 2.90
CA GLY A 201 -2.04 -15.15 3.53
C GLY A 201 -2.76 -15.14 4.87
N THR A 202 -2.53 -14.12 5.72
CA THR A 202 -3.26 -13.99 6.99
C THR A 202 -4.73 -13.63 6.76
N ALA A 203 -5.01 -12.76 5.79
CA ALA A 203 -6.36 -12.33 5.46
C ALA A 203 -7.19 -13.49 4.93
N ALA A 204 -6.65 -14.25 3.97
CA ALA A 204 -7.33 -15.39 3.38
C ALA A 204 -7.58 -16.49 4.41
N ARG A 205 -6.60 -16.81 5.27
CA ARG A 205 -6.81 -17.76 6.40
C ARG A 205 -7.86 -17.27 7.39
N SER A 206 -7.85 -15.98 7.70
CA SER A 206 -8.82 -15.33 8.60
C SER A 206 -10.25 -15.33 8.03
N ALA A 207 -10.37 -15.33 6.70
CA ALA A 207 -11.62 -15.48 5.97
C ALA A 207 -12.07 -16.95 5.78
N GLY A 208 -11.29 -17.91 6.28
CA GLY A 208 -11.65 -19.34 6.28
C GLY A 208 -10.92 -20.20 5.25
N ALA A 209 -9.99 -19.65 4.46
CA ALA A 209 -9.21 -20.45 3.52
C ALA A 209 -8.38 -21.53 4.26
N SER A 210 -8.57 -22.78 3.88
CA SER A 210 -7.81 -23.94 4.37
C SER A 210 -6.59 -24.24 3.50
N HIS A 211 -6.72 -24.08 2.18
CA HIS A 211 -5.65 -24.27 1.21
C HIS A 211 -5.34 -22.98 0.46
N LEU A 212 -4.09 -22.53 0.59
CA LEU A 212 -3.56 -21.39 -0.16
C LEU A 212 -2.36 -21.92 -0.96
N LYS A 213 -2.50 -22.03 -2.27
CA LYS A 213 -1.40 -22.36 -3.18
C LYS A 213 -0.64 -21.09 -3.55
N GLY A 214 0.68 -21.20 -3.72
CA GLY A 214 1.51 -20.12 -4.25
C GLY A 214 1.71 -18.92 -3.33
N LEU A 215 1.46 -19.04 -2.01
CA LEU A 215 1.81 -17.96 -1.09
C LEU A 215 3.33 -17.73 -1.09
N PRO A 216 3.79 -16.46 -1.09
CA PRO A 216 5.18 -16.15 -0.82
C PRO A 216 5.58 -16.81 0.50
N ARG A 217 6.69 -17.56 0.48
CA ARG A 217 7.19 -18.29 1.66
C ARG A 217 7.42 -17.27 2.77
N THR A 218 6.70 -17.38 3.89
CA THR A 218 6.81 -16.43 5.02
C THR A 218 8.21 -16.38 5.65
N GLU A 219 9.03 -17.40 5.40
CA GLU A 219 10.40 -17.54 5.89
C GLU A 219 11.46 -17.39 4.78
N GLY A 220 11.03 -17.11 3.55
CA GLY A 220 11.93 -16.82 2.42
C GLY A 220 12.25 -15.34 2.36
N THR A 221 13.50 -15.03 2.04
CA THR A 221 14.07 -13.70 1.79
C THR A 221 13.00 -12.73 1.29
N LYS A 222 12.69 -11.69 2.09
CA LYS A 222 11.86 -10.58 1.60
C LYS A 222 12.47 -10.12 0.27
N SER A 223 11.64 -9.91 -0.75
CA SER A 223 12.11 -9.30 -2.00
C SER A 223 12.92 -8.06 -1.63
N PRO A 224 14.13 -7.89 -2.19
CA PRO A 224 14.95 -6.75 -1.86
C PRO A 224 14.18 -5.46 -2.18
N ALA A 225 14.51 -4.38 -1.49
CA ALA A 225 14.00 -3.08 -1.89
C ALA A 225 14.42 -2.81 -3.35
N ALA A 226 13.45 -2.45 -4.20
CA ALA A 226 13.68 -2.16 -5.61
C ALA A 226 14.34 -0.79 -5.76
N THR A 227 15.64 -0.71 -5.48
CA THR A 227 16.43 0.53 -5.47
C THR A 227 17.01 0.89 -6.83
N ARG A 228 17.05 -0.06 -7.76
CA ARG A 228 17.58 0.13 -9.12
C ARG A 228 16.62 -0.48 -10.15
N PRO A 229 16.56 0.06 -11.38
CA PRO A 229 15.82 -0.57 -12.47
C PRO A 229 16.23 -2.03 -12.66
N TYR A 230 15.26 -2.88 -13.01
CA TYR A 230 15.44 -4.32 -13.29
C TYR A 230 15.83 -5.18 -12.08
N GLN A 231 15.95 -4.60 -10.87
CA GLN A 231 16.29 -5.35 -9.66
C GLN A 231 15.15 -6.23 -9.18
N VAL A 232 13.91 -5.72 -9.23
CA VAL A 232 12.70 -6.42 -8.84
C VAL A 232 11.59 -6.06 -9.83
N VAL A 233 10.94 -7.09 -10.35
CA VAL A 233 9.79 -6.96 -11.25
C VAL A 233 8.60 -7.67 -10.65
N GLU A 234 7.41 -7.13 -10.90
CA GLU A 234 6.14 -7.74 -10.51
C GLU A 234 5.43 -8.27 -11.75
N PHE A 235 4.94 -9.50 -11.67
CA PHE A 235 4.00 -10.04 -12.65
C PHE A 235 2.58 -9.85 -12.10
N ASP A 236 1.68 -9.32 -12.92
CA ASP A 236 0.27 -9.20 -12.59
C ASP A 236 -0.62 -9.58 -13.77
N GLY A 237 -1.81 -10.11 -13.46
CA GLY A 237 -2.82 -10.52 -14.42
C GLY A 237 -4.13 -9.80 -14.15
N HIS A 238 -4.55 -8.95 -15.09
CA HIS A 238 -5.75 -8.15 -14.98
C HIS A 238 -6.83 -8.61 -15.97
N ARG A 239 -8.01 -8.97 -15.47
CA ARG A 239 -9.17 -9.27 -16.32
C ARG A 239 -9.78 -7.96 -16.81
N LEU A 240 -9.82 -7.77 -18.12
CA LEU A 240 -10.50 -6.65 -18.76
C LEU A 240 -12.00 -6.93 -18.82
N ASP A 241 -12.80 -6.02 -18.28
CA ASP A 241 -14.26 -6.09 -18.34
C ASP A 241 -14.77 -5.57 -19.70
N ILE A 242 -14.40 -6.28 -20.76
CA ILE A 242 -14.81 -6.01 -22.15
C ILE A 242 -15.50 -7.23 -22.75
N ARG A 243 -16.53 -7.00 -23.57
CA ARG A 243 -17.16 -8.04 -24.39
C ARG A 243 -16.73 -7.85 -25.83
N LEU A 244 -16.10 -8.85 -26.41
CA LEU A 244 -15.65 -8.83 -27.79
C LEU A 244 -16.35 -9.93 -28.57
N LYS A 245 -16.50 -9.73 -29.88
CA LYS A 245 -16.86 -10.79 -30.81
C LYS A 245 -15.87 -10.82 -31.97
N VAL A 246 -15.41 -12.01 -32.34
CA VAL A 246 -14.64 -12.23 -33.56
C VAL A 246 -15.60 -12.73 -34.63
N VAL A 247 -15.67 -12.01 -35.75
CA VAL A 247 -16.46 -12.42 -36.91
C VAL A 247 -15.50 -13.02 -37.93
N VAL A 248 -15.66 -14.31 -38.23
CA VAL A 248 -14.87 -15.02 -39.23
C VAL A 248 -15.78 -15.33 -40.41
N ARG A 249 -15.35 -14.96 -41.62
CA ARG A 249 -16.00 -15.41 -42.85
C ARG A 249 -15.37 -16.72 -43.31
N ASP A 250 -16.19 -17.74 -43.51
CA ASP A 250 -15.72 -18.99 -44.09
C ASP A 250 -15.43 -18.82 -45.61
N PRO A 251 -14.83 -19.82 -46.27
CA PRO A 251 -14.57 -19.76 -47.72
C PRO A 251 -15.83 -19.64 -48.60
N LEU A 252 -17.01 -19.95 -48.05
CA LEU A 252 -18.31 -19.83 -48.74
C LEU A 252 -18.98 -18.47 -48.49
N GLY A 253 -18.39 -17.62 -47.66
CA GLY A 253 -18.86 -16.27 -47.34
C GLY A 253 -19.79 -16.19 -46.13
N PHE A 254 -20.03 -17.27 -45.39
CA PHE A 254 -20.87 -17.25 -44.19
C PHE A 254 -20.11 -16.68 -42.99
N GLU A 255 -20.78 -15.78 -42.26
CA GLU A 255 -20.25 -15.17 -41.05
C GLU A 255 -20.49 -16.07 -39.83
N HIS A 256 -19.39 -16.37 -39.14
CA HIS A 256 -19.39 -17.09 -37.88
C HIS A 256 -18.96 -16.12 -36.77
N GLU A 257 -19.80 -15.95 -35.76
CA GLU A 257 -19.52 -15.09 -34.62
C GLU A 257 -19.02 -15.90 -33.42
N PHE A 258 -17.87 -15.51 -32.88
CA PHE A 258 -17.30 -16.10 -31.67
C PHE A 258 -17.26 -15.04 -30.57
N GLU A 259 -18.11 -15.19 -29.55
CA GLU A 259 -18.11 -14.30 -28.39
C GLU A 259 -16.92 -14.60 -27.47
N MET A 260 -16.32 -13.54 -26.97
CA MET A 260 -15.22 -13.58 -26.02
C MET A 260 -15.62 -12.86 -24.75
N GLU A 261 -15.87 -13.65 -23.71
CA GLU A 261 -16.40 -13.16 -22.44
C GLU A 261 -15.34 -12.62 -21.48
N ARG A 262 -14.08 -13.06 -21.64
CA ARG A 262 -12.97 -12.71 -20.75
C ARG A 262 -11.72 -12.46 -21.57
N VAL A 263 -11.10 -11.30 -21.32
CA VAL A 263 -9.79 -10.97 -21.86
C VAL A 263 -8.87 -10.69 -20.69
N TRP A 264 -7.68 -11.27 -20.71
CA TRP A 264 -6.67 -11.03 -19.68
C TRP A 264 -5.52 -10.23 -20.24
N LEU A 265 -5.10 -9.22 -19.48
CA LEU A 265 -3.85 -8.49 -19.70
C LEU A 265 -2.85 -8.95 -18.66
N LEU A 266 -1.81 -9.66 -19.12
CA LEU A 266 -0.67 -10.04 -18.30
C LEU A 266 0.43 -9.00 -18.48
N VAL A 267 1.04 -8.56 -17.39
CA VAL A 267 2.04 -7.48 -17.39
C VAL A 267 3.20 -7.84 -16.49
N ILE A 268 4.42 -7.54 -16.93
CA ILE A 268 5.61 -7.47 -16.08
C ILE A 268 6.02 -6.01 -15.95
N ILE A 269 6.04 -5.52 -14.72
CA ILE A 269 6.33 -4.12 -14.39
C ILE A 269 7.55 -4.03 -13.48
N ASP A 270 8.46 -3.10 -13.79
CA ASP A 270 9.59 -2.81 -12.93
C ASP A 270 9.12 -2.06 -11.66
N VAL A 271 9.49 -2.55 -10.48
CA VAL A 271 9.01 -1.96 -9.22
C VAL A 271 9.67 -0.60 -8.94
N CYS A 272 10.89 -0.40 -9.42
CA CYS A 272 11.65 0.83 -9.22
C CYS A 272 11.06 1.99 -10.05
N THR A 273 10.97 1.80 -11.36
CA THR A 273 10.60 2.82 -12.36
C THR A 273 9.13 2.82 -12.74
N ARG A 274 8.39 1.75 -12.41
CA ARG A 274 7.02 1.49 -12.89
C ARG A 274 6.91 1.31 -14.41
N ALA A 275 8.03 1.18 -15.11
CA ALA A 275 8.03 0.86 -16.53
C ALA A 275 7.43 -0.54 -16.76
N VAL A 276 6.50 -0.63 -17.71
CA VAL A 276 6.02 -1.92 -18.21
C VAL A 276 7.11 -2.51 -19.12
N LEU A 277 7.72 -3.60 -18.67
CA LEU A 277 8.80 -4.26 -19.39
C LEU A 277 8.25 -5.14 -20.51
N GLY A 278 7.13 -5.81 -20.26
CA GLY A 278 6.47 -6.67 -21.23
C GLY A 278 5.00 -6.89 -20.87
N PHE A 279 4.19 -7.19 -21.89
CA PHE A 279 2.79 -7.53 -21.69
C PHE A 279 2.28 -8.55 -22.70
N HIS A 280 1.28 -9.33 -22.31
CA HIS A 280 0.59 -10.27 -23.16
C HIS A 280 -0.92 -10.19 -22.96
N ILE A 281 -1.66 -10.00 -24.05
CA ILE A 281 -3.12 -10.15 -24.07
C ILE A 281 -3.47 -11.61 -24.33
N VAL A 282 -4.30 -12.18 -23.48
CA VAL A 282 -4.84 -13.54 -23.59
C VAL A 282 -6.34 -13.45 -23.82
N LEU A 283 -6.79 -14.12 -24.87
CA LEU A 283 -8.17 -14.10 -25.36
C LEU A 283 -9.00 -15.30 -24.84
N ALA A 284 -8.35 -16.22 -24.12
CA ALA A 284 -8.99 -17.34 -23.46
C ALA A 284 -9.70 -16.93 -22.17
N SER A 285 -10.62 -17.78 -21.70
CA SER A 285 -11.38 -17.57 -20.47
C SER A 285 -10.49 -17.35 -19.24
N GLU A 286 -9.36 -18.05 -19.18
CA GLU A 286 -8.32 -17.94 -18.17
C GLU A 286 -6.94 -18.03 -18.82
N TYR A 287 -5.94 -17.37 -18.24
CA TYR A 287 -4.56 -17.54 -18.68
C TYR A 287 -3.92 -18.79 -18.06
N CYS A 288 -2.94 -19.36 -18.73
CA CYS A 288 -2.22 -20.55 -18.30
C CYS A 288 -0.72 -20.28 -18.14
N ARG A 289 0.03 -21.31 -17.74
CA ARG A 289 1.49 -21.22 -17.56
C ARG A 289 2.23 -20.76 -18.82
N TYR A 290 1.74 -21.10 -20.00
CA TYR A 290 2.39 -20.73 -21.26
C TYR A 290 2.22 -19.24 -21.56
N ASP A 291 1.08 -18.65 -21.18
CA ASP A 291 0.86 -17.21 -21.32
C ASP A 291 1.79 -16.42 -20.39
N VAL A 292 2.04 -16.94 -19.18
CA VAL A 292 3.02 -16.37 -18.24
C VAL A 292 4.42 -16.41 -18.84
N ILE A 293 4.86 -17.58 -19.35
CA ILE A 293 6.16 -17.74 -20.02
C ILE A 293 6.30 -16.74 -21.17
N LYS A 294 5.28 -16.63 -22.02
CA LYS A 294 5.27 -15.70 -23.15
C LYS A 294 5.30 -14.23 -22.73
N THR A 295 4.73 -13.91 -21.56
CA THR A 295 4.84 -12.56 -20.99
C THR A 295 6.27 -12.27 -20.54
N ILE A 296 6.95 -13.26 -19.96
CA ILE A 296 8.37 -13.16 -19.57
C ILE A 296 9.26 -13.00 -20.81
N GLU A 297 9.06 -13.80 -21.85
CA GLU A 297 9.80 -13.70 -23.12
C GLU A 297 9.70 -12.27 -23.68
N LYS A 298 8.48 -11.73 -23.76
CA LYS A 298 8.25 -10.35 -24.24
C LYS A 298 8.87 -9.26 -23.37
N ALA A 299 9.11 -9.52 -22.08
CA ALA A 299 9.78 -8.57 -21.19
C ALA A 299 11.31 -8.60 -21.36
N LEU A 300 11.86 -9.70 -21.89
CA LEU A 300 13.29 -9.88 -22.18
C LEU A 300 13.65 -9.47 -23.60
N GLU A 301 12.71 -9.54 -24.54
CA GLU A 301 12.90 -9.12 -25.92
C GLU A 301 12.97 -7.59 -26.06
N PRO A 302 13.85 -7.05 -26.95
CA PRO A 302 13.88 -5.62 -27.23
C PRO A 302 12.52 -5.10 -27.70
N HIS A 303 12.11 -3.94 -27.17
CA HIS A 303 10.87 -3.30 -27.60
C HIS A 303 10.90 -3.01 -29.11
N ARG A 304 9.89 -3.50 -29.83
CA ARG A 304 9.70 -3.20 -31.24
C ARG A 304 8.52 -2.24 -31.40
N PRO A 305 8.73 -1.06 -32.02
CA PRO A 305 7.65 -0.16 -32.35
C PRO A 305 6.57 -0.89 -33.17
N LYS A 306 5.31 -0.68 -32.82
CA LYS A 306 4.19 -1.24 -33.56
C LYS A 306 3.80 -0.29 -34.70
N ALA A 307 3.61 -0.85 -35.88
CA ALA A 307 2.86 -0.17 -36.92
C ALA A 307 1.39 -0.07 -36.49
N PHE A 308 0.83 1.13 -36.56
CA PHE A 308 -0.58 1.36 -36.28
C PHE A 308 -1.36 1.43 -37.60
N ASN A 309 -2.46 0.68 -37.66
CA ASN A 309 -3.35 0.67 -38.82
C ASN A 309 -4.53 1.63 -38.67
N ILE A 310 -4.65 2.30 -37.52
CA ILE A 310 -5.72 3.25 -37.22
C ILE A 310 -5.21 4.65 -37.60
N ALA A 311 -5.90 5.32 -38.54
CA ALA A 311 -5.57 6.67 -38.95
C ALA A 311 -5.52 7.64 -37.75
N GLY A 312 -4.48 8.48 -37.70
CA GLY A 312 -4.24 9.43 -36.61
C GLY A 312 -3.67 8.82 -35.32
N LEU A 313 -3.56 7.49 -35.21
CA LEU A 313 -2.97 6.83 -34.04
C LEU A 313 -1.46 6.73 -34.18
N GLY A 314 -0.73 7.34 -33.26
CA GLY A 314 0.73 7.28 -33.23
C GLY A 314 1.30 7.27 -31.82
N TYR A 315 2.62 7.22 -31.75
CA TYR A 315 3.36 7.44 -30.51
C TYR A 315 3.33 8.95 -30.15
N GLY A 316 2.99 9.24 -28.91
CA GLY A 316 3.06 10.56 -28.31
C GLY A 316 4.48 10.86 -27.80
N PRO A 317 4.73 12.09 -27.31
CA PRO A 317 6.05 12.56 -26.90
C PRO A 317 6.68 11.83 -25.69
N GLN A 318 5.93 10.96 -25.00
CA GLN A 318 6.44 10.09 -23.92
C GLN A 318 6.11 8.60 -24.20
N ASP A 319 6.08 8.20 -25.48
CA ASP A 319 5.71 6.86 -25.94
C ASP A 319 4.27 6.39 -25.58
N GLY A 320 3.46 7.25 -24.96
CA GLY A 320 2.02 7.05 -24.78
C GLY A 320 1.27 7.12 -26.11
N ARG A 321 0.26 6.28 -26.33
CA ARG A 321 -0.51 6.29 -27.58
C ARG A 321 -1.48 7.47 -27.60
N THR A 322 -1.40 8.31 -28.62
CA THR A 322 -2.30 9.46 -28.80
C THR A 322 -2.94 9.42 -30.17
N LYS A 323 -4.24 9.70 -30.25
CA LYS A 323 -4.88 10.12 -31.51
C LYS A 323 -4.52 11.60 -31.72
N ARG A 324 -3.84 11.91 -32.81
CA ARG A 324 -3.66 13.29 -33.27
C ARG A 324 -4.78 13.69 -34.21
#